data_AF-A0A539EF68-F1
#
_entry.id   AF-A0A539EF68-F1
#
_cell.length_a   1.000
_cell.length_b   1.000
_cell.length_c   1.000
_cell.angle_alpha   90.00
_cell.angle_beta   90.00
_cell.angle_gamma   90.00
#
_symmetry.space_group_name_H-M   'P 1'
#
loop_
_entity.id
_entity.type
_entity.pdbx_description
1 polymer ?
#
loop_
_entity_poly.entity_id
_entity_poly.type
_entity_poly.pdbx_seq_one_letter_code
_entity_poly.pdbx_strand_id
1 'polypeptide(L)'
;MRRIVQVGTALLLGLTVVTSAPVMACVKTDTRYASSSNTLYIEKPVTCTLTDLAAFLNATVLELVDSAQRIWLLKANLRITGGGSLLLHGRAAGGDVDQLRLLSANNPARHIRINPRWGIVDIRATHILSWDPAVNGPDTD
;
A
#
# COMPACT_ATOMS: atom_id res chain seq x y z
N MET A 1 -70.63 -4.67 -17.29
CA MET A 1 -69.52 -3.85 -16.74
C MET A 1 -68.59 -4.77 -15.95
N ARG A 2 -67.46 -5.20 -16.53
CA ARG A 2 -66.50 -6.13 -15.88
C ARG A 2 -65.41 -5.31 -15.18
N ARG A 3 -65.24 -5.50 -13.87
CA ARG A 3 -64.13 -4.91 -13.10
C ARG A 3 -62.92 -5.83 -13.20
N ILE A 4 -61.82 -5.31 -13.72
CA ILE A 4 -60.51 -5.98 -13.77
C ILE A 4 -59.82 -5.73 -12.42
N VAL A 5 -59.43 -6.80 -11.73
CA VAL A 5 -58.63 -6.76 -10.50
C VAL A 5 -57.16 -6.79 -10.93
N GLN A 6 -56.41 -5.74 -10.57
CA GLN A 6 -54.99 -5.62 -10.87
C GLN A 6 -54.19 -6.15 -9.68
N VAL A 7 -53.51 -7.30 -9.86
CA VAL A 7 -52.62 -7.88 -8.85
C VAL A 7 -51.25 -7.22 -9.01
N GLY A 8 -50.86 -6.40 -8.03
CA GLY A 8 -49.56 -5.74 -7.99
C GLY A 8 -48.50 -6.66 -7.39
N THR A 9 -47.53 -7.08 -8.20
CA THR A 9 -46.35 -7.83 -7.78
C THR A 9 -45.40 -6.89 -7.03
N ALA A 10 -45.23 -7.08 -5.72
CA ALA A 10 -44.27 -6.34 -4.91
C ALA A 10 -42.86 -6.91 -5.13
N LEU A 11 -41.98 -6.10 -5.72
CA LEU A 11 -40.56 -6.42 -5.86
C LEU A 11 -39.85 -6.13 -4.52
N LEU A 12 -39.47 -7.17 -3.77
CA LEU A 12 -38.65 -6.99 -2.57
C LEU A 12 -37.21 -6.68 -2.97
N LEU A 13 -36.79 -5.44 -2.74
CA LEU A 13 -35.38 -5.01 -2.77
C LEU A 13 -34.67 -5.59 -1.55
N GLY A 14 -33.94 -6.70 -1.74
CA GLY A 14 -33.06 -7.27 -0.72
C GLY A 14 -31.86 -6.36 -0.49
N LEU A 15 -31.77 -5.76 0.69
CA LEU A 15 -30.62 -4.99 1.14
C LEU A 15 -29.51 -5.96 1.58
N THR A 16 -28.51 -6.20 0.73
CA THR A 16 -27.32 -6.96 1.12
C THR A 16 -26.44 -6.09 2.02
N VAL A 17 -26.39 -6.43 3.31
CA VAL A 17 -25.44 -5.81 4.23
C VAL A 17 -24.05 -6.37 3.92
N VAL A 18 -23.26 -5.60 3.19
CA VAL A 18 -21.82 -5.89 3.01
C VAL A 18 -21.14 -5.60 4.34
N THR A 19 -20.89 -6.64 5.14
CA THR A 19 -20.05 -6.52 6.33
C THR A 19 -18.60 -6.54 5.88
N SER A 20 -17.97 -5.37 5.79
CA SER A 20 -16.50 -5.31 5.62
C SER A 20 -15.87 -5.77 6.93
N ALA A 21 -15.25 -6.95 6.95
CA ALA A 21 -14.41 -7.34 8.07
C ALA A 21 -13.30 -6.27 8.24
N PRO A 22 -12.99 -5.82 9.47
CA PRO A 22 -11.87 -4.92 9.67
C PRO A 22 -10.61 -5.65 9.23
N VAL A 23 -9.99 -5.19 8.15
CA VAL A 23 -8.63 -5.61 7.82
C VAL A 23 -7.78 -5.08 8.97
N MET A 24 -7.30 -5.96 9.84
CA MET A 24 -6.44 -5.53 10.94
C MET A 24 -5.21 -4.87 10.33
N ALA A 25 -4.97 -3.63 10.75
CA ALA A 25 -3.78 -2.89 10.37
C ALA A 25 -2.54 -3.70 10.75
N CYS A 26 -1.58 -3.74 9.84
CA CYS A 26 -0.29 -4.36 10.03
C CYS A 26 0.43 -3.73 11.23
N VAL A 27 0.96 -4.54 12.14
CA VAL A 27 1.68 -4.07 13.34
C VAL A 27 3.16 -4.47 13.30
N LYS A 28 3.95 -3.88 14.21
CA LYS A 28 5.39 -4.10 14.28
C LYS A 28 5.78 -5.58 14.29
N THR A 29 5.05 -6.43 15.03
CA THR A 29 5.34 -7.87 15.16
C THR A 29 5.07 -8.69 13.91
N ASP A 30 4.37 -8.13 12.92
CA ASP A 30 4.14 -8.77 11.62
C ASP A 30 5.30 -8.58 10.65
N THR A 31 6.21 -7.67 11.01
CA THR A 31 7.33 -7.26 10.18
C THR A 31 8.65 -7.45 10.90
N ARG A 32 9.72 -7.48 10.12
CA ARG A 32 11.09 -7.49 10.63
C ARG A 32 11.97 -6.64 9.74
N TYR A 33 12.67 -5.68 10.32
CA TYR A 33 13.69 -4.92 9.61
C TYR A 33 15.07 -5.51 9.88
N ALA A 34 15.76 -5.95 8.83
CA ALA A 34 17.14 -6.41 8.88
C ALA A 34 18.08 -5.30 8.42
N SER A 35 18.73 -4.63 9.36
CA SER A 35 19.65 -3.53 9.07
C SER A 35 20.88 -3.96 8.25
N SER A 36 21.38 -5.17 8.48
CA SER A 36 22.56 -5.71 7.77
C SER A 36 22.35 -5.87 6.26
N SER A 37 21.11 -6.09 5.83
CA SER A 37 20.73 -6.20 4.41
C SER A 37 19.84 -5.06 3.94
N ASN A 38 19.62 -4.03 4.76
CA ASN A 38 18.68 -2.94 4.52
C ASN A 38 17.34 -3.43 3.94
N THR A 39 16.73 -4.44 4.58
CA THR A 39 15.52 -5.10 4.08
C THR A 39 14.45 -5.17 5.16
N LEU A 40 13.28 -4.60 4.86
CA LEU A 40 12.04 -4.77 5.58
C LEU A 40 11.31 -6.02 5.06
N TYR A 41 10.95 -6.91 5.98
CA TYR A 41 10.18 -8.11 5.68
C TYR A 41 8.76 -7.99 6.23
N ILE A 42 7.76 -8.35 5.43
CA ILE A 42 6.38 -8.63 5.87
C ILE A 42 6.24 -10.16 5.92
N GLU A 43 6.24 -10.72 7.13
CA GLU A 43 6.46 -12.16 7.37
C GLU A 43 5.18 -12.89 7.80
N LYS A 44 4.05 -12.18 7.92
CA LYS A 44 2.74 -12.71 8.30
C LYS A 44 1.69 -12.49 7.20
N PRO A 45 0.58 -13.26 7.20
CA PRO A 45 -0.54 -13.07 6.27
C PRO A 45 -1.41 -11.86 6.69
N VAL A 46 -0.78 -10.68 6.72
CA VAL A 46 -1.41 -9.40 7.06
C VAL A 46 -1.43 -8.48 5.85
N THR A 47 -2.23 -7.42 5.91
CA THR A 47 -2.26 -6.37 4.90
C THR A 47 -1.68 -5.11 5.51
N CYS A 48 -0.62 -4.56 4.91
CA CYS A 48 0.05 -3.35 5.35
C CYS A 48 -0.17 -2.22 4.33
N THR A 49 -0.40 -1.00 4.80
CA THR A 49 -0.25 0.26 4.06
C THR A 49 1.08 0.92 4.41
N LEU A 50 1.46 2.02 3.74
CA LEU A 50 2.69 2.74 4.13
C LEU A 50 2.52 3.45 5.47
N THR A 51 1.31 3.91 5.79
CA THR A 51 0.96 4.50 7.09
C THR A 51 1.10 3.48 8.22
N ASP A 52 0.62 2.25 8.02
CA ASP A 52 0.77 1.17 9.01
C ASP A 52 2.25 0.93 9.33
N LEU A 53 3.07 0.80 8.28
CA LEU A 53 4.50 0.60 8.41
C LEU A 53 5.19 1.79 9.08
N ALA A 54 4.83 3.01 8.71
CA ALA A 54 5.40 4.23 9.28
C ALA A 54 5.07 4.44 10.76
N ALA A 55 4.00 3.83 11.27
CA ALA A 55 3.64 3.90 12.69
C ALA A 55 4.71 3.29 13.62
N PHE A 56 5.60 2.44 13.11
CA PHE A 56 6.65 1.80 13.90
C PHE A 56 8.04 1.74 13.24
N LEU A 57 8.17 2.17 11.98
CA LEU A 57 9.46 2.29 11.30
C LEU A 57 10.10 3.66 11.54
N ASN A 58 11.42 3.70 11.45
CA ASN A 58 12.18 4.95 11.47
C ASN A 58 12.18 5.62 10.08
N ALA A 59 12.24 6.95 10.03
CA ALA A 59 12.35 7.73 8.79
C ALA A 59 13.62 7.40 7.94
N THR A 60 14.61 6.73 8.52
CA THR A 60 15.76 6.17 7.79
C THR A 60 15.39 4.96 6.92
N VAL A 61 14.23 4.34 7.15
CA VAL A 61 13.70 3.18 6.41
C VAL A 61 12.55 3.61 5.48
N LEU A 62 11.59 4.34 6.01
CA LEU A 62 10.41 4.84 5.29
C LEU A 62 10.06 6.24 5.81
N GLU A 63 10.06 7.22 4.92
CA GLU A 63 9.81 8.63 5.25
C GLU A 63 8.56 9.14 4.55
N LEU A 64 7.68 9.82 5.30
CA LEU A 64 6.61 10.64 4.73
C LEU A 64 7.20 12.02 4.40
N VAL A 65 7.43 12.27 3.12
CA VAL A 65 8.08 13.49 2.62
C VAL A 65 7.10 14.66 2.57
N ASP A 66 5.87 14.40 2.14
CA ASP A 66 4.79 15.39 2.08
C ASP A 66 3.47 14.71 2.44
N SER A 67 2.91 15.05 3.60
CA SER A 67 1.64 14.49 4.08
C SER A 67 0.43 15.02 3.33
N ALA A 68 0.47 16.24 2.80
CA ALA A 68 -0.62 16.85 2.05
C ALA A 68 -0.73 16.22 0.65
N GLN A 69 0.42 15.89 0.05
CA GLN A 69 0.52 15.23 -1.26
C GLN A 69 0.70 13.71 -1.16
N ARG A 70 0.73 13.12 0.04
CA ARG A 70 0.91 11.66 0.28
C ARG A 70 2.13 11.09 -0.46
N ILE A 71 3.23 11.83 -0.38
CA ILE A 71 4.50 11.48 -1.01
C ILE A 71 5.36 10.77 0.02
N TRP A 72 5.76 9.55 -0.30
CA TRP A 72 6.61 8.71 0.53
C TRP A 72 7.96 8.47 -0.13
N LEU A 73 9.02 8.32 0.66
CA LEU A 73 10.34 7.87 0.24
C LEU A 73 10.71 6.57 0.97
N LEU A 74 10.81 5.48 0.21
CA LEU A 74 11.28 4.20 0.70
C LEU A 74 12.80 4.10 0.53
N LYS A 75 13.50 3.86 1.64
CA LYS A 75 14.97 3.83 1.74
C LYS A 75 15.54 2.43 2.04
N ALA A 76 14.65 1.44 2.19
CA ALA A 76 15.00 0.04 2.42
C ALA A 76 14.30 -0.87 1.42
N ASN A 77 14.94 -2.00 1.10
CA ASN A 77 14.29 -3.05 0.32
C ASN A 77 13.06 -3.57 1.06
N LEU A 78 12.03 -3.97 0.32
CA LEU A 78 10.83 -4.57 0.90
C LEU A 78 10.67 -5.97 0.35
N ARG A 79 10.49 -6.95 1.25
CA ARG A 79 10.23 -8.33 0.91
C ARG A 79 8.97 -8.82 1.60
N ILE A 80 8.11 -9.50 0.85
CA ILE A 80 6.88 -10.09 1.40
C ILE A 80 7.03 -11.60 1.28
N THR A 81 7.01 -12.30 2.41
CA THR A 81 7.28 -13.76 2.46
C THR A 81 6.25 -14.58 3.20
N GLY A 82 5.36 -13.95 3.96
CA GLY A 82 4.39 -14.64 4.82
C GLY A 82 2.98 -14.81 4.23
N GLY A 83 2.80 -14.65 2.92
CA GLY A 83 1.46 -14.55 2.31
C GLY A 83 0.77 -13.21 2.55
N GLY A 84 1.50 -12.23 3.09
CA GLY A 84 0.98 -10.88 3.34
C GLY A 84 0.77 -10.07 2.07
N SER A 85 0.20 -8.88 2.24
CA SER A 85 -0.07 -7.91 1.19
C SER A 85 0.45 -6.52 1.55
N LEU A 86 1.01 -5.82 0.57
CA LEU A 86 1.31 -4.39 0.65
C LEU A 86 0.34 -3.65 -0.27
N LEU A 87 -0.45 -2.73 0.28
CA LEU A 87 -1.33 -1.87 -0.49
C LEU A 87 -0.63 -0.53 -0.76
N LEU A 88 -0.46 -0.23 -2.05
CA LEU A 88 0.05 1.05 -2.55
C LEU A 88 -1.07 1.73 -3.31
N HIS A 89 -2.00 2.29 -2.55
CA HIS A 89 -3.21 2.92 -3.08
C HIS A 89 -3.11 4.44 -2.90
N GLY A 90 -3.37 5.20 -3.96
CA GLY A 90 -3.50 6.64 -3.89
C GLY A 90 -4.88 7.07 -3.43
N ARG A 91 -5.04 8.36 -3.21
CA ARG A 91 -6.25 9.02 -2.73
C ARG A 91 -7.46 8.76 -3.61
N ALA A 92 -7.28 8.72 -4.93
CA ALA A 92 -8.36 8.40 -5.86
C ALA A 92 -8.89 6.96 -5.70
N ALA A 93 -8.11 6.07 -5.06
CA ALA A 93 -8.51 4.72 -4.68
C ALA A 93 -8.79 4.56 -3.16
N GLY A 94 -8.83 5.67 -2.40
CA GLY A 94 -9.05 5.67 -0.95
C GLY A 94 -7.82 5.32 -0.09
N GLY A 95 -6.64 5.22 -0.68
CA GLY A 95 -5.41 4.86 0.04
C GLY A 95 -4.56 6.06 0.50
N ASP A 96 -3.34 5.79 0.94
CA ASP A 96 -2.46 6.70 1.68
C ASP A 96 -1.18 7.10 0.95
N VAL A 97 -1.02 6.74 -0.33
CA VAL A 97 0.19 7.00 -1.12
C VAL A 97 -0.14 7.44 -2.54
N ASP A 98 -0.08 8.74 -2.81
CA ASP A 98 -0.25 9.27 -4.17
C ASP A 98 1.04 9.11 -4.98
N GLN A 99 2.20 9.21 -4.32
CA GLN A 99 3.51 8.98 -4.92
C GLN A 99 4.44 8.20 -3.97
N LEU A 100 5.02 7.12 -4.48
CA LEU A 100 6.10 6.37 -3.83
C LEU A 100 7.42 6.61 -4.57
N ARG A 101 8.38 7.22 -3.86
CA ARG A 101 9.77 7.39 -4.30
C ARG A 101 10.60 6.22 -3.78
N LEU A 102 11.32 5.54 -4.67
CA LEU A 102 12.26 4.49 -4.33
C LEU A 102 13.67 5.09 -4.35
N LEU A 103 14.38 5.04 -3.23
CA LEU A 103 15.74 5.57 -3.18
C LEU A 103 16.65 4.84 -4.18
N SER A 104 17.36 5.62 -4.99
CA SER A 104 18.45 5.13 -5.84
C SER A 104 19.75 5.88 -5.55
N ALA A 105 19.64 7.19 -5.31
CA ALA A 105 20.78 8.10 -5.14
C ALA A 105 21.74 8.06 -6.35
N ASN A 106 21.18 7.91 -7.55
CA ASN A 106 21.90 7.82 -8.82
C ASN A 106 23.10 6.85 -8.75
N ASN A 107 22.84 5.65 -8.23
CA ASN A 107 23.86 4.62 -8.09
C ASN A 107 23.26 3.25 -8.41
N PRO A 108 23.72 2.57 -9.46
CA PRO A 108 23.14 1.31 -9.91
C PRO A 108 23.27 0.19 -8.86
N ALA A 109 24.16 0.32 -7.86
CA ALA A 109 24.29 -0.60 -6.74
C ALA A 109 23.40 -0.26 -5.53
N ARG A 110 22.72 0.91 -5.52
CA ARG A 110 21.95 1.42 -4.37
C ARG A 110 20.49 1.72 -4.70
N HIS A 111 19.86 0.88 -5.51
CA HIS A 111 18.43 0.97 -5.77
C HIS A 111 17.62 0.11 -4.79
N ILE A 112 16.46 0.63 -4.41
CA ILE A 112 15.49 -0.10 -3.60
C ILE A 112 14.60 -1.00 -4.44
N ARG A 113 14.38 -2.22 -3.94
CA ARG A 113 13.51 -3.21 -4.57
C ARG A 113 12.33 -3.56 -3.67
N ILE A 114 11.15 -3.68 -4.28
CA ILE A 114 9.98 -4.31 -3.68
C ILE A 114 9.84 -5.69 -4.32
N ASN A 115 10.02 -6.75 -3.52
CA ASN A 115 10.08 -8.12 -4.00
C ASN A 115 9.10 -9.02 -3.23
N PRO A 116 7.86 -9.19 -3.71
CA PRO A 116 6.97 -10.20 -3.17
C PRO A 116 7.50 -11.59 -3.55
N ARG A 117 7.81 -12.42 -2.54
CA ARG A 117 8.11 -13.84 -2.70
C ARG A 117 7.13 -14.61 -1.84
N TRP A 118 5.97 -14.94 -2.43
CA TRP A 118 4.81 -15.48 -1.70
C TRP A 118 4.09 -14.39 -0.88
N GLY A 119 3.63 -13.37 -1.60
CA GLY A 119 2.85 -12.25 -1.08
C GLY A 119 2.30 -11.41 -2.23
N ILE A 120 1.58 -10.35 -1.91
CA ILE A 120 0.90 -9.49 -2.90
C ILE A 120 1.38 -8.05 -2.76
N VAL A 121 1.57 -7.37 -3.88
CA VAL A 121 1.66 -5.91 -3.94
C VAL A 121 0.49 -5.44 -4.80
N ASP A 122 -0.45 -4.71 -4.22
CA ASP A 122 -1.62 -4.15 -4.93
C ASP A 122 -1.40 -2.65 -5.11
N ILE A 123 -1.32 -2.21 -6.37
CA ILE A 123 -1.01 -0.82 -6.73
C ILE A 123 -2.22 -0.22 -7.44
N ARG A 124 -2.74 0.90 -6.92
CA ARG A 124 -3.88 1.61 -7.51
C ARG A 124 -3.69 3.11 -7.39
N ALA A 125 -3.93 3.84 -8.48
CA ALA A 125 -3.89 5.30 -8.48
C ALA A 125 -2.64 5.92 -7.81
N THR A 126 -1.48 5.27 -7.94
CA THR A 126 -0.21 5.68 -7.31
C THR A 126 0.88 5.83 -8.35
N HIS A 127 1.71 6.86 -8.25
CA HIS A 127 2.92 7.01 -9.04
C HIS A 127 4.12 6.40 -8.32
N ILE A 128 4.91 5.57 -9.01
CA ILE A 128 6.13 4.99 -8.44
C ILE A 128 7.32 5.44 -9.28
N LEU A 129 8.33 6.03 -8.62
CA LEU A 129 9.49 6.63 -9.29
C LEU A 129 10.78 6.19 -8.60
N SER A 130 11.82 5.89 -9.38
CA SER A 130 13.20 5.90 -8.88
C SER A 130 13.58 7.34 -8.53
N TRP A 131 14.24 7.58 -7.41
CA TRP A 131 14.46 8.93 -6.88
C TRP A 131 15.88 9.17 -6.41
N ASP A 132 16.42 10.31 -6.83
CA ASP A 132 17.67 10.87 -6.32
C ASP A 132 17.37 12.05 -5.39
N PRO A 133 17.59 11.90 -4.07
CA PRO A 133 17.39 12.99 -3.13
C PRO A 133 18.42 14.14 -3.29
N ALA A 134 19.57 13.91 -3.94
CA ALA A 134 20.60 14.94 -4.11
C ALA A 134 20.13 16.07 -5.05
N VAL A 135 19.39 15.71 -6.10
CA VAL A 135 18.77 16.66 -7.04
C VAL A 135 17.28 16.85 -6.80
N ASN A 136 16.71 16.15 -5.80
CA ASN A 136 15.29 16.14 -5.49
C ASN A 136 14.42 15.86 -6.73
N GLY A 137 14.80 14.81 -7.48
CA GLY A 137 14.15 14.47 -8.74
C GLY A 137 14.17 12.97 -9.03
N PRO A 138 13.45 12.53 -10.09
CA PRO A 138 13.58 11.18 -10.60
C PRO A 138 15.03 10.87 -10.95
N ASP A 139 15.44 9.62 -10.74
CA ASP A 139 16.73 9.14 -11.22
C ASP A 139 16.77 9.15 -12.76
N THR A 140 17.92 9.51 -13.33
CA THR A 140 18.11 9.70 -14.78
C THR A 140 19.16 8.77 -15.39
N ASP A 141 19.78 7.89 -14.59
CA ASP A 141 20.76 6.88 -15.07
C ASP A 141 20.26 5.42 -14.91
#